data_AF-A0A2D7UEB6-F1
#
_entry.id   AF-A0A2D7UEB6-F1
#
_cell.length_a   1.000
_cell.length_b   1.000
_cell.length_c   1.000
_cell.angle_alpha   90.00
_cell.angle_beta   90.00
_cell.angle_gamma   90.00
#
_symmetry.space_group_name_H-M   'P 1'
#
loop_
_entity.id
_entity.type
_entity.pdbx_description
1 polymer ?
#
loop_
_entity_poly.entity_id
_entity_poly.type
_entity_poly.pdbx_seq_one_letter_code
_entity_poly.pdbx_strand_id
1 'polypeptide(L)'
;MKDYLTTHMFKSAEMKKKMQETMGSMTPEDIVKSTTGPKAVCQSSFVSPGDDLVMFCHWKAESEEAINEQLGPMNDFYEPHKHQVIEQIMDFNKMRS
;
A
#
# COMPACT_ATOMS: atom_id res chain seq x y z
N MET A 1 -10.75 -12.52 -3.98
CA MET A 1 -10.17 -11.28 -3.40
C MET A 1 -10.91 -10.10 -3.99
N LYS A 2 -11.17 -9.07 -3.16
CA LYS A 2 -11.74 -7.79 -3.57
C LYS A 2 -10.61 -6.79 -3.78
N ASP A 3 -10.87 -5.78 -4.60
CA ASP A 3 -9.97 -4.65 -4.78
C ASP A 3 -10.22 -3.59 -3.69
N TYR A 4 -9.15 -3.08 -3.10
CA TYR A 4 -9.16 -2.07 -2.06
C TYR A 4 -8.23 -0.91 -2.41
N LEU A 5 -8.71 0.32 -2.24
CA LEU A 5 -7.86 1.50 -2.12
C LEU A 5 -7.53 1.66 -0.64
N THR A 6 -6.25 1.51 -0.29
CA THR A 6 -5.78 1.80 1.06
C THR A 6 -5.06 3.14 1.07
N THR A 7 -5.54 4.05 1.90
CA THR A 7 -4.86 5.30 2.22
C THR A 7 -4.07 5.13 3.50
N HIS A 8 -2.75 5.19 3.36
CA HIS A 8 -1.78 5.18 4.44
C HIS A 8 -1.43 6.64 4.77
N MET A 9 -1.67 7.06 6.01
CA MET A 9 -1.27 8.39 6.49
C MET A 9 -0.09 8.23 7.44
N PHE A 10 1.06 8.81 7.13
CA PHE A 10 2.22 8.76 8.01
C PHE A 10 1.97 9.57 9.28
N LYS A 11 2.41 9.05 10.43
CA LYS A 11 2.31 9.75 11.72
C LYS A 11 3.11 11.06 11.75
N SER A 12 4.20 11.13 10.97
CA SER A 12 5.07 12.31 10.89
C SER A 12 5.93 12.30 9.63
N ALA A 13 6.54 13.45 9.31
CA ALA A 13 7.54 13.56 8.23
C ALA A 13 8.76 12.66 8.47
N GLU A 14 9.16 12.45 9.73
CA GLU A 14 10.24 11.53 10.09
C GLU A 14 9.90 10.08 9.78
N MET A 15 8.66 9.65 10.03
CA MET A 15 8.19 8.30 9.69
C MET A 15 8.10 8.10 8.18
N LYS A 16 7.67 9.12 7.43
CA LYS A 16 7.71 9.09 5.96
C LYS A 16 9.14 8.90 5.46
N LYS A 17 10.09 9.68 5.97
CA LYS A 17 11.52 9.56 5.60
C LYS A 17 12.07 8.18 5.94
N LYS A 18 11.81 7.68 7.16
CA LYS A 18 12.26 6.35 7.59
C LYS A 18 11.68 5.23 6.73
N MET A 19 10.42 5.33 6.33
CA MET A 19 9.80 4.37 5.42
C MET A 19 10.44 4.43 4.03
N GLN A 20 10.68 5.62 3.49
CA GLN A 20 11.37 5.79 2.20
C GLN A 20 12.79 5.22 2.23
N GLU A 21 13.54 5.46 3.31
CA GLU A 21 14.87 4.88 3.52
C GLU A 21 14.81 3.35 3.65
N THR A 22 13.84 2.83 4.39
CA THR A 22 13.63 1.38 4.55
C THR A 22 13.36 0.75 3.19
N MET A 23 12.37 1.25 2.43
CA MET A 23 12.06 0.73 1.10
C MET A 23 13.23 0.91 0.12
N GLY A 24 13.96 2.03 0.20
CA GLY A 24 15.14 2.28 -0.63
C GLY A 24 16.32 1.36 -0.33
N SER A 25 16.37 0.79 0.87
CA SER A 25 17.39 -0.20 1.27
C SER A 25 17.01 -1.65 0.95
N MET A 26 15.73 -1.91 0.63
CA MET A 26 15.24 -3.26 0.33
C MET A 26 15.46 -3.60 -1.15
N THR A 27 15.67 -4.87 -1.44
CA THR A 27 15.67 -5.35 -2.82
C THR A 27 14.24 -5.35 -3.37
N PRO A 28 14.04 -5.28 -4.70
CA PRO A 28 12.71 -5.44 -5.30
C PRO A 28 12.02 -6.75 -4.86
N GLU A 29 12.77 -7.84 -4.70
CA GLU A 29 12.23 -9.11 -4.23
C GLU A 29 11.71 -9.06 -2.79
N ASP A 30 12.43 -8.36 -1.91
CA ASP A 30 12.01 -8.18 -0.51
C ASP A 30 10.78 -7.27 -0.41
N ILE A 31 10.70 -6.24 -1.26
CA ILE A 31 9.51 -5.39 -1.37
C ILE A 31 8.30 -6.21 -1.83
N VAL A 32 8.45 -7.05 -2.86
CA VAL A 32 7.37 -7.93 -3.32
C VAL A 32 6.95 -8.90 -2.20
N LYS A 33 7.89 -9.55 -1.52
CA LYS A 33 7.57 -10.48 -0.41
C LYS A 33 6.87 -9.80 0.76
N SER A 34 7.25 -8.58 1.10
CA SER A 34 6.61 -7.81 2.18
C SER A 34 5.22 -7.32 1.81
N THR A 35 4.92 -7.13 0.52
CA THR A 35 3.66 -6.57 0.05
C THR A 35 2.76 -7.58 -0.69
N THR A 36 3.18 -8.84 -0.75
CA THR A 36 2.44 -9.92 -1.42
C THR A 36 2.39 -11.15 -0.53
N GLY A 37 1.19 -11.67 -0.32
CA GLY A 37 0.95 -12.92 0.39
C GLY A 37 -0.33 -13.61 -0.09
N PRO A 38 -0.66 -14.76 0.52
CA PRO A 38 -1.77 -15.60 0.07
C PRO A 38 -3.15 -14.96 0.24
N LYS A 39 -3.29 -13.97 1.13
CA LYS A 39 -4.58 -13.32 1.44
C LYS A 39 -4.66 -11.85 1.02
N ALA A 40 -3.53 -11.22 0.71
CA ALA A 40 -3.44 -9.82 0.34
C ALA A 40 -2.23 -9.59 -0.59
N VAL A 41 -2.45 -8.87 -1.69
CA VAL A 41 -1.42 -8.57 -2.70
C VAL A 41 -1.52 -7.11 -3.10
N CYS A 42 -0.45 -6.35 -2.84
CA CYS A 42 -0.32 -4.98 -3.33
C CYS A 42 -0.05 -4.99 -4.84
N GLN A 43 -0.94 -4.36 -5.61
CA GLN A 43 -0.81 -4.24 -7.06
C GLN A 43 0.03 -3.02 -7.45
N SER A 44 -0.13 -1.93 -6.70
CA SER A 44 0.60 -0.68 -6.93
C SER A 44 0.59 0.20 -5.69
N SER A 45 1.64 1.01 -5.54
CA SER A 45 1.83 1.95 -4.44
C SER A 45 2.28 3.30 -4.95
N PHE A 46 1.71 4.38 -4.42
CA PHE A 46 1.98 5.75 -4.80
C PHE A 46 2.17 6.60 -3.54
N VAL A 47 3.34 7.22 -3.39
CA VAL A 47 3.61 8.15 -2.29
C VAL A 47 3.42 9.58 -2.79
N SER A 48 2.73 10.42 -2.01
CA SER A 48 2.54 11.82 -2.37
C SER A 48 3.89 12.57 -2.40
N PRO A 49 4.10 13.45 -3.39
CA PRO A 49 5.32 14.26 -3.48
C PRO A 49 5.38 15.32 -2.37
N GLY A 50 6.57 15.86 -2.12
CA GLY A 50 6.78 16.95 -1.15
C GLY A 50 6.47 16.54 0.29
N ASP A 51 5.88 17.47 1.05
CA ASP A 51 5.64 17.34 2.49
C ASP A 51 4.35 16.58 2.83
N ASP A 52 3.54 16.21 1.84
CA ASP A 52 2.31 15.46 2.06
C ASP A 52 2.61 14.10 2.69
N LEU A 53 1.90 13.77 3.76
CA LEU A 53 2.12 12.56 4.56
C LEU A 53 1.22 11.41 4.13
N VAL A 54 0.95 11.26 2.84
CA VAL A 54 -0.02 10.27 2.34
C VAL A 54 0.62 9.31 1.35
N MET A 55 0.27 8.04 1.47
CA MET A 55 0.55 7.01 0.48
C MET A 55 -0.74 6.28 0.14
N PHE A 56 -0.89 5.93 -1.13
CA PHE A 56 -2.02 5.18 -1.64
C PHE A 56 -1.54 3.84 -2.17
N CYS A 57 -2.15 2.76 -1.73
CA CYS A 57 -1.88 1.43 -2.23
C CYS A 57 -3.15 0.79 -2.76
N HIS A 58 -3.07 0.22 -3.95
CA HIS A 58 -4.12 -0.63 -4.50
C HIS A 58 -3.83 -2.08 -4.11
N TRP A 59 -4.73 -2.66 -3.33
CA TRP A 59 -4.61 -4.03 -2.81
C TRP A 59 -5.68 -4.93 -3.41
N LYS A 60 -5.32 -6.18 -3.70
CA LYS A 60 -6.27 -7.28 -3.84
C LYS A 60 -6.19 -8.15 -2.60
N ALA A 61 -7.26 -8.18 -1.80
CA ALA A 61 -7.25 -8.88 -0.52
C ALA A 61 -8.58 -9.61 -0.23
N GLU A 62 -8.55 -10.55 0.71
CA GLU A 62 -9.76 -11.20 1.24
C GLU A 62 -10.56 -10.25 2.14
N SER A 63 -9.88 -9.46 2.98
CA SER A 63 -10.48 -8.48 3.89
C SER A 63 -9.51 -7.32 4.20
N GLU A 64 -9.98 -6.31 4.91
CA GLU A 64 -9.15 -5.19 5.42
C GLU A 64 -8.11 -5.70 6.43
N GLU A 65 -8.49 -6.65 7.29
CA GLU A 65 -7.60 -7.28 8.25
C GLU A 65 -6.46 -8.03 7.55
N ALA A 66 -6.73 -8.69 6.43
CA ALA A 66 -5.69 -9.36 5.66
C ALA A 66 -4.62 -8.38 5.12
N ILE A 67 -5.02 -7.15 4.78
CA ILE A 67 -4.07 -6.09 4.37
C ILE A 67 -3.22 -5.68 5.57
N ASN A 68 -3.85 -5.45 6.73
CA ASN A 68 -3.16 -5.05 7.95
C ASN A 68 -2.20 -6.14 8.46
N GLU A 69 -2.60 -7.41 8.42
CA GLU A 69 -1.73 -8.55 8.72
C GLU A 69 -0.52 -8.62 7.78
N GLN A 70 -0.75 -8.41 6.48
CA GLN A 70 0.31 -8.44 5.47
C GLN A 70 1.33 -7.31 5.64
N LEU A 71 0.88 -6.10 6.00
CA LEU A 71 1.76 -4.96 6.28
C LEU A 71 2.61 -5.18 7.54
N GLY A 72 2.09 -5.93 8.52
CA GLY A 72 2.82 -6.33 9.71
C GLY A 72 3.50 -5.16 10.43
N PRO A 73 4.85 -5.17 10.58
CA PRO A 73 5.59 -4.08 11.23
C PRO A 73 5.47 -2.72 10.54
N MET A 74 5.13 -2.67 9.24
CA MET A 74 4.98 -1.39 8.54
C MET A 74 3.80 -0.58 9.08
N ASN A 75 2.83 -1.21 9.72
CA ASN A 75 1.69 -0.50 10.34
C ASN A 75 2.14 0.55 11.37
N ASP A 76 3.30 0.39 11.99
CA ASP A 76 3.80 1.32 13.01
C ASP A 76 4.11 2.71 12.45
N PHE A 77 4.37 2.83 11.14
CA PHE A 77 4.66 4.11 10.47
C PHE A 77 3.41 4.98 10.25
N TYR A 78 2.23 4.39 10.35
CA TYR A 78 0.99 5.00 9.88
C TYR A 78 -0.03 5.16 10.99
N GLU A 79 -0.86 6.20 10.86
CA GLU A 79 -2.17 6.25 11.51
C GLU A 79 -3.03 5.07 11.03
N PRO A 80 -4.11 4.72 11.75
CA PRO A 80 -5.05 3.69 11.30
C PRO A 80 -5.44 3.87 9.84
N HIS A 81 -5.22 2.82 9.06
CA HIS A 81 -5.41 2.86 7.62
C HIS A 81 -6.87 3.07 7.27
N LYS A 82 -7.11 3.78 6.17
CA LYS A 82 -8.45 3.88 5.58
C LYS A 82 -8.51 2.95 4.38
N HIS A 83 -9.29 1.89 4.49
CA HIS A 83 -9.54 0.96 3.40
C HIS A 83 -10.89 1.29 2.75
N GLN A 84 -10.95 1.25 1.43
CA GLN A 84 -12.18 1.41 0.67
C GLN A 84 -12.24 0.31 -0.38
N VAL A 85 -13.34 -0.45 -0.40
CA VAL A 85 -13.58 -1.42 -1.48
C VAL A 85 -13.79 -0.66 -2.77
N ILE A 86 -13.06 -1.02 -3.82
CA ILE A 86 -13.22 -0.48 -5.17
C ILE A 86 -13.94 -1.53 -6.01
N GLU A 87 -15.15 -1.22 -6.47
CA GLU A 87 -15.92 -2.15 -7.30
C GLU A 87 -15.59 -2.03 -8.79
N GLN A 88 -15.08 -0.87 -9.21
CA GLN A 88 -14.80 -0.58 -10.61
C GLN A 88 -13.39 0.00 -10.75
N ILE A 89 -12.52 -0.76 -11.39
CA ILE A 89 -11.19 -0.31 -11.81
C ILE A 89 -11.24 0.01 -13.30
N MET A 90 -10.97 1.27 -13.62
CA MET A 90 -10.85 1.72 -15.00
C MET A 90 -9.46 1.39 -15.54
N ASP A 91 -9.31 0.21 -16.14
CA ASP A 91 -8.07 -0.22 -16.80
C ASP A 91 -8.00 0.33 -18.24
N PHE A 92 -7.43 1.53 -18.39
CA PHE A 92 -7.28 2.17 -19.70
C PHE A 92 -6.40 1.39 -20.68
N ASN A 93 -5.50 0.51 -20.22
CA ASN A 93 -4.71 -0.32 -21.12
C ASN A 93 -5.58 -1.35 -21.84
N LYS A 94 -6.62 -1.86 -21.18
CA LYS A 94 -7.64 -2.73 -21.78
C LYS A 94 -8.71 -1.98 -22.60
N MET A 95 -8.82 -0.65 -22.46
CA MET A 95 -9.81 0.15 -23.19
C MET A 95 -9.26 0.77 -24.47
N ARG A 96 -7.93 0.80 -24.64
CA ARG A 96 -7.25 1.28 -25.85
C ARG A 96 -7.04 0.16 -26.89
N SER A 97 -7.45 -1.07 -26.59
CA SER A 97 -7.35 -2.24 -27.47
C SER A 97 -8.47 -2.30 -28.50
#